data_AF-A0A7V6IUP4-F1
#
_entry.id   AF-A0A7V6IUP4-F1
#
_cell.length_a   1.000
_cell.length_b   1.000
_cell.length_c   1.000
_cell.angle_alpha   90.00
_cell.angle_beta   90.00
_cell.angle_gamma   90.00
#
_symmetry.space_group_name_H-M   'P 1'
#
loop_
_entity.id
_entity.type
_entity.pdbx_description
1 polymer ?
#
loop_
_entity_poly.entity_id
_entity_poly.type
_entity_poly.pdbx_seq_one_letter_code
_entity_poly.pdbx_strand_id
1 'polypeptide(L)'
;MRKLFKFLLSFVIVIVLLLSVFVGFLIYQLSDKTDGTPNDIYGEDITLHNEFTKIFNSRFDLENKDYIDLTLTDEEINKIIFSYIRENINDKYLPSGNCATKECKYIKTVPVDFLPGKQSVIVKSAYVEIENDVLSVYVNLKLLGINTRAKVILSVTSDNDNYYLNFDTIGLGKLNVLSGFVRDIIEKVIDQSIINDTLTKENIPATVDFENNKVIISKAKIGDLFKAGINKDDNDSSAFIDLLTSEENDLINFGMFDNRLGFRFSLEKFKVNQDVLELGDITNYDEDVFIKNKVQNFVFVNLANQKKITFSDMEFNQLIYNKTEGYEDFITTIILPSSESTITLSVIGIKISFGNVVEIRVNVDINGLKTSILIKGNVVNNDSEKVEIKLNEIVTIGQDIDESENKYIKANINLIIDNLSDSLNEFGLLSYSDGSFFLESENFNTLMMLDDNNTPLEVERLKIVDGFLEVYVNISDDDINNDLNTVINEFKNLPTDLFDLSDFSDEDLANEFINEYQDFLDDFDNPDKLIESINKLSNEDQNKIFEKIENSINLEELNRLYDSIFGK
;
A
#
# COMPACT_ATOMS: atom_id res chain seq x y z
N MET A 1 9.40 -1.39 -16.15
CA MET A 1 9.06 -0.18 -16.94
C MET A 1 9.95 0.10 -18.15
N ARG A 2 11.25 -0.28 -18.19
CA ARG A 2 12.07 -0.15 -19.42
C ARG A 2 11.41 -0.81 -20.64
N LYS A 3 10.72 -1.95 -20.48
CA LYS A 3 9.94 -2.61 -21.56
C LYS A 3 8.63 -1.89 -21.93
N LEU A 4 7.88 -1.34 -20.97
CA LEU A 4 6.67 -0.52 -21.20
C LEU A 4 6.98 0.77 -21.98
N PHE A 5 8.03 1.49 -21.58
CA PHE A 5 8.44 2.69 -22.31
C PHE A 5 9.09 2.33 -23.65
N LYS A 6 9.90 1.26 -23.70
CA LYS A 6 10.32 0.67 -24.98
C LYS A 6 9.11 0.28 -25.84
N PHE A 7 7.99 -0.13 -25.27
CA PHE A 7 6.76 -0.42 -26.00
C PHE A 7 6.13 0.85 -26.57
N LEU A 8 5.77 1.84 -25.74
CA LEU A 8 5.20 3.12 -26.21
C LEU A 8 6.07 3.73 -27.32
N LEU A 9 7.40 3.65 -27.17
CA LEU A 9 8.37 4.15 -28.13
C LEU A 9 8.52 3.27 -29.38
N SER A 10 8.63 1.95 -29.23
CA SER A 10 8.74 1.00 -30.35
C SER A 10 7.46 0.99 -31.16
N PHE A 11 6.32 1.18 -30.51
CA PHE A 11 5.01 1.31 -31.13
C PHE A 11 4.95 2.55 -32.03
N VAL A 12 5.34 3.71 -31.48
CA VAL A 12 5.47 4.96 -32.21
C VAL A 12 6.47 4.84 -33.38
N ILE A 13 7.63 4.20 -33.15
CA ILE A 13 8.66 3.98 -34.17
C ILE A 13 8.22 2.95 -35.23
N VAL A 14 7.44 1.93 -34.89
CA VAL A 14 6.90 0.92 -35.81
C VAL A 14 5.84 1.55 -36.73
N ILE A 15 4.91 2.35 -36.18
CA ILE A 15 3.95 3.11 -36.99
C ILE A 15 4.69 4.03 -37.97
N VAL A 16 5.72 4.71 -37.49
CA VAL A 16 6.58 5.58 -38.30
C VAL A 16 7.34 4.80 -39.38
N LEU A 17 7.93 3.66 -39.04
CA LEU A 17 8.70 2.84 -39.97
C LEU A 17 7.80 2.25 -41.05
N LEU A 18 6.57 1.84 -40.70
CA LEU A 18 5.56 1.39 -41.65
C LEU A 18 5.12 2.50 -42.60
N LEU A 19 5.00 3.74 -42.13
CA LEU A 19 4.72 4.91 -42.97
C LEU A 19 5.90 5.28 -43.89
N SER A 20 7.14 4.97 -43.49
CA SER A 20 8.34 5.29 -44.27
C SER A 20 8.59 4.39 -45.49
N VAL A 21 7.96 3.21 -45.55
CA VAL A 21 8.19 2.20 -46.61
C VAL A 21 7.39 2.46 -47.90
N PHE A 22 6.35 3.31 -47.89
CA PHE A 22 5.38 3.34 -48.99
C PHE A 22 5.59 4.40 -50.11
N VAL A 23 6.70 5.14 -50.12
CA VAL A 23 6.71 6.45 -50.77
C VAL A 23 7.53 6.50 -52.07
N GLY A 24 7.05 5.80 -53.11
CA GLY A 24 7.57 5.90 -54.48
C GLY A 24 6.75 6.77 -55.43
N PHE A 25 5.47 7.06 -55.12
CA PHE A 25 4.50 7.54 -56.11
C PHE A 25 4.06 9.01 -55.96
N LEU A 26 4.32 9.70 -54.83
CA LEU A 26 3.71 11.01 -54.49
C LEU A 26 4.70 12.19 -54.41
N ILE A 27 5.76 12.17 -55.24
CA ILE A 27 6.99 12.98 -55.09
C ILE A 27 6.80 14.52 -55.02
N TYR A 28 5.65 15.09 -55.40
CA TYR A 28 5.42 16.54 -55.32
C TYR A 28 4.65 17.03 -54.07
N GLN A 29 3.78 16.20 -53.46
CA GLN A 29 2.98 16.61 -52.29
C GLN A 29 3.64 16.31 -50.92
N LEU A 30 4.75 15.57 -50.96
CA LEU A 30 5.44 15.07 -49.77
C LEU A 30 6.50 16.03 -49.20
N SER A 31 6.89 17.07 -49.96
CA SER A 31 7.98 17.94 -49.51
C SER A 31 7.55 18.80 -48.33
N ASP A 32 8.19 18.55 -47.18
CA ASP A 32 8.14 19.38 -45.98
C ASP A 32 9.58 19.63 -45.51
N LYS A 33 9.90 20.89 -45.22
CA LYS A 33 11.24 21.31 -44.79
C LYS A 33 11.29 21.67 -43.30
N THR A 34 10.16 21.57 -42.60
CA THR A 34 10.07 21.88 -41.17
C THR A 34 10.80 20.80 -40.38
N ASP A 35 11.77 21.21 -39.55
CA ASP A 35 12.49 20.34 -38.63
C ASP A 35 12.50 21.01 -37.25
N GLY A 36 11.61 20.55 -36.37
CA GLY A 36 11.44 21.04 -35.00
C GLY A 36 12.10 20.15 -33.96
N THR A 37 13.12 19.36 -34.34
CA THR A 37 13.78 18.45 -33.40
C THR A 37 14.45 19.25 -32.26
N PRO A 38 14.18 18.95 -30.97
CA PRO A 38 14.75 19.67 -29.83
C PRO A 38 16.18 19.20 -29.57
N ASN A 39 17.13 19.63 -30.41
CA ASN A 39 18.51 19.19 -30.31
C ASN A 39 19.23 19.74 -29.06
N ASP A 40 18.73 20.85 -28.50
CA ASP A 40 19.27 21.54 -27.34
C ASP A 40 19.21 20.73 -26.03
N ILE A 41 18.32 19.74 -25.95
CA ILE A 41 18.15 18.89 -24.76
C ILE A 41 18.90 17.54 -24.86
N TYR A 42 19.62 17.29 -25.97
CA TYR A 42 20.34 16.03 -26.21
C TYR A 42 21.82 16.16 -25.84
N GLY A 43 22.28 15.26 -24.97
CA GLY A 43 23.66 15.22 -24.44
C GLY A 43 24.21 13.80 -24.31
N GLU A 44 25.52 13.66 -24.17
CA GLU A 44 26.15 12.34 -24.04
C GLU A 44 25.78 11.61 -22.74
N ASP A 45 25.48 12.38 -21.69
CA ASP A 45 25.11 11.97 -20.33
C ASP A 45 23.65 11.50 -20.18
N ILE A 46 22.84 11.71 -21.21
CA ILE A 46 21.42 11.32 -21.24
C ILE A 46 21.29 9.83 -21.55
N THR A 47 21.03 9.03 -20.51
CA THR A 47 20.84 7.57 -20.59
C THR A 47 19.45 7.18 -20.10
N LEU A 48 18.94 6.02 -20.53
CA LEU A 48 17.62 5.55 -20.08
C LEU A 48 17.56 5.41 -18.55
N HIS A 49 18.63 4.92 -17.92
CA HIS A 49 18.66 4.72 -16.47
C HIS A 49 18.54 6.05 -15.71
N ASN A 50 19.35 7.05 -16.08
CA ASN A 50 19.36 8.34 -15.38
C ASN A 50 18.00 9.06 -15.47
N GLU A 51 17.37 9.05 -16.65
CA GLU A 51 16.09 9.74 -16.83
C GLU A 51 14.96 9.02 -16.08
N PHE A 52 14.92 7.69 -16.08
CA PHE A 52 13.94 6.95 -15.27
C PHE A 52 14.12 7.20 -13.77
N THR A 53 15.36 7.16 -13.25
CA THR A 53 15.62 7.43 -11.83
C THR A 53 15.16 8.83 -11.42
N LYS A 54 15.41 9.86 -12.24
CA LYS A 54 14.92 11.23 -11.99
C LYS A 54 13.39 11.30 -11.94
N ILE A 55 12.73 10.64 -12.90
CA ILE A 55 11.27 10.58 -12.95
C ILE A 55 10.73 9.91 -11.69
N PHE A 56 11.25 8.76 -11.28
CA PHE A 56 10.76 8.07 -10.07
C PHE A 56 10.99 8.87 -8.79
N ASN A 57 12.20 9.38 -8.56
CA ASN A 57 12.53 10.13 -7.34
C ASN A 57 11.62 11.35 -7.14
N SER A 58 11.28 12.08 -8.22
CA SER A 58 10.45 13.29 -8.10
C SER A 58 8.96 13.04 -7.86
N ARG A 59 8.49 11.80 -8.04
CA ARG A 59 7.05 11.47 -8.07
C ARG A 59 6.56 10.64 -6.88
N PHE A 60 7.47 10.02 -6.11
CA PHE A 60 7.15 9.10 -5.00
C PHE A 60 7.25 9.70 -3.58
N ASP A 61 7.49 11.01 -3.47
CA ASP A 61 7.14 11.78 -2.26
C ASP A 61 5.61 11.99 -2.26
N LEU A 62 4.88 11.44 -1.29
CA LEU A 62 3.40 11.39 -1.31
C LEU A 62 2.75 12.39 -0.35
N GLU A 63 3.54 13.17 0.37
CA GLU A 63 3.04 14.10 1.37
C GLU A 63 2.07 15.11 0.73
N ASN A 64 0.84 15.20 1.27
CA ASN A 64 -0.22 16.08 0.79
C ASN A 64 -0.62 15.91 -0.69
N LYS A 65 -0.41 14.72 -1.28
CA LYS A 65 -0.82 14.44 -2.66
C LYS A 65 -2.14 13.68 -2.74
N ASP A 66 -2.88 13.93 -3.82
CA ASP A 66 -4.09 13.18 -4.19
C ASP A 66 -3.80 12.10 -5.24
N TYR A 67 -2.61 12.15 -5.84
CA TYR A 67 -2.23 11.23 -6.90
C TYR A 67 -0.71 11.05 -7.02
N ILE A 68 -0.31 9.89 -7.54
CA ILE A 68 1.05 9.64 -8.04
C ILE A 68 1.04 9.89 -9.55
N ASP A 69 1.78 10.91 -9.99
CA ASP A 69 1.88 11.26 -11.41
C ASP A 69 3.11 10.63 -12.05
N LEU A 70 2.94 9.45 -12.64
CA LEU A 70 3.91 8.87 -13.58
C LEU A 70 3.64 9.38 -15.01
N THR A 71 3.54 10.70 -15.12
CA THR A 71 3.31 11.44 -16.37
C THR A 71 4.60 12.09 -16.85
N LEU A 72 4.76 12.16 -18.17
CA LEU A 72 5.93 12.70 -18.84
C LEU A 72 5.57 13.93 -19.67
N THR A 73 6.41 14.95 -19.54
CA THR A 73 6.47 16.08 -20.46
C THR A 73 7.01 15.65 -21.83
N ASP A 74 6.78 16.47 -22.85
CA ASP A 74 7.38 16.26 -24.17
C ASP A 74 8.91 16.27 -24.12
N GLU A 75 9.54 17.12 -23.31
CA GLU A 75 10.99 17.14 -23.08
C GLU A 75 11.51 15.80 -22.54
N GLU A 76 10.86 15.24 -21.51
CA GLU A 76 11.22 13.94 -20.92
C GLU A 76 11.04 12.79 -21.93
N ILE A 77 9.92 12.78 -22.67
CA ILE A 77 9.69 11.79 -23.73
C ILE A 77 10.77 11.91 -24.82
N ASN A 78 11.14 13.13 -25.22
CA ASN A 78 12.17 13.37 -26.23
C ASN A 78 13.56 12.90 -25.77
N LYS A 79 13.94 13.11 -24.50
CA LYS A 79 15.17 12.54 -23.92
C LYS A 79 15.15 11.01 -23.92
N ILE A 80 14.02 10.40 -23.58
CA ILE A 80 13.84 8.93 -23.63
C ILE A 80 13.95 8.41 -25.07
N ILE A 81 13.32 9.07 -26.05
CA ILE A 81 13.44 8.75 -27.49
C ILE A 81 14.91 8.75 -27.90
N PHE A 82 15.62 9.82 -27.55
CA PHE A 82 17.03 9.99 -27.87
C PHE A 82 17.91 8.89 -27.25
N SER A 83 17.78 8.63 -25.94
CA SER A 83 18.57 7.57 -25.28
C SER A 83 18.26 6.18 -25.85
N TYR A 84 16.99 5.88 -26.16
CA TYR A 84 16.64 4.60 -26.76
C TYR A 84 17.28 4.41 -28.14
N ILE A 85 17.24 5.44 -28.99
CA ILE A 85 17.91 5.43 -30.30
C ILE A 85 19.40 5.13 -30.12
N ARG A 86 20.07 5.83 -29.20
CA ARG A 86 21.50 5.60 -28.94
C ARG A 86 21.78 4.19 -28.45
N GLU A 87 21.04 3.72 -27.46
CA GLU A 87 21.33 2.44 -26.84
C GLU A 87 20.94 1.23 -27.71
N ASN A 88 19.98 1.35 -28.63
CA ASN A 88 19.38 0.19 -29.31
C ASN A 88 19.42 0.26 -30.85
N ILE A 89 19.60 1.44 -31.46
CA ILE A 89 19.52 1.61 -32.92
C ILE A 89 20.84 2.12 -33.50
N ASN A 90 21.38 3.21 -32.95
CA ASN A 90 22.60 3.85 -33.41
C ASN A 90 23.31 4.56 -32.25
N ASP A 91 24.31 3.90 -31.67
CA ASP A 91 25.15 4.36 -30.56
C ASP A 91 25.85 5.70 -30.83
N LYS A 92 26.12 6.01 -32.10
CA LYS A 92 26.76 7.26 -32.53
C LYS A 92 25.79 8.43 -32.74
N TYR A 93 24.48 8.22 -32.63
CA TYR A 93 23.49 9.27 -32.86
C TYR A 93 23.65 10.41 -31.84
N LEU A 94 24.09 11.58 -32.30
CA LEU A 94 24.28 12.78 -31.50
C LEU A 94 24.12 14.00 -32.43
N PRO A 95 22.88 14.38 -32.76
CA PRO A 95 22.61 15.42 -33.74
C PRO A 95 23.02 16.81 -33.24
N SER A 96 23.09 17.00 -31.91
CA SER A 96 23.62 18.17 -31.21
C SER A 96 25.12 18.01 -30.92
N GLY A 97 25.96 18.55 -31.80
CA GLY A 97 27.41 18.58 -31.62
C GLY A 97 28.14 18.99 -32.90
N ASN A 98 29.49 19.00 -32.90
CA ASN A 98 30.32 19.12 -34.12
C ASN A 98 30.22 17.88 -35.04
N CYS A 99 29.05 17.25 -35.08
CA CYS A 99 28.76 16.05 -35.84
C CYS A 99 28.82 16.36 -37.35
N ALA A 100 29.90 15.93 -38.01
CA ALA A 100 30.10 16.12 -39.45
C ALA A 100 29.75 14.88 -40.28
N THR A 101 29.63 13.70 -39.66
CA THR A 101 29.41 12.42 -40.36
C THR A 101 27.93 12.06 -40.46
N LYS A 102 27.57 11.23 -41.45
CA LYS A 102 26.19 10.73 -41.59
C LYS A 102 25.78 9.82 -40.43
N GLU A 103 26.75 9.15 -39.81
CA GLU A 103 26.52 8.20 -38.72
C GLU A 103 26.02 8.90 -37.44
N CYS A 104 26.50 10.10 -37.13
CA CYS A 104 26.01 10.82 -35.95
C CYS A 104 24.78 11.70 -36.23
N LYS A 105 24.49 12.03 -37.50
CA LYS A 105 23.35 12.89 -37.88
C LYS A 105 22.01 12.16 -38.01
N TYR A 106 22.04 10.85 -38.27
CA TYR A 106 20.84 10.12 -38.68
C TYR A 106 20.60 8.92 -37.79
N ILE A 107 19.34 8.68 -37.44
CA ILE A 107 18.92 7.50 -36.67
C ILE A 107 19.25 6.24 -37.47
N LYS A 108 18.84 6.19 -38.75
CA LYS A 108 19.03 5.02 -39.60
C LYS A 108 19.04 5.40 -41.08
N THR A 109 19.83 4.68 -41.87
CA THR A 109 19.78 4.75 -43.34
C THR A 109 19.42 3.37 -43.87
N VAL A 110 18.34 3.28 -44.64
CA VAL A 110 17.84 2.04 -45.24
C VAL A 110 18.04 2.11 -46.76
N PRO A 111 18.82 1.20 -47.36
CA PRO A 111 18.95 1.13 -48.82
C PRO A 111 17.64 0.67 -49.46
N VAL A 112 17.34 1.21 -50.65
CA VAL A 112 16.14 0.88 -51.42
C VAL A 112 16.59 0.24 -52.73
N ASP A 113 16.45 -1.09 -52.82
CA ASP A 113 17.01 -1.88 -53.93
C ASP A 113 16.14 -1.92 -55.19
N PHE A 114 14.89 -1.42 -55.12
CA PHE A 114 13.94 -1.50 -56.24
C PHE A 114 13.99 -0.30 -57.22
N LEU A 115 14.81 0.72 -56.97
CA LEU A 115 14.97 1.90 -57.85
C LEU A 115 16.40 2.00 -58.38
N PRO A 116 16.59 2.32 -59.68
CA PRO A 116 17.93 2.50 -60.23
C PRO A 116 18.64 3.69 -59.57
N GLY A 117 19.84 3.43 -59.04
CA GLY A 117 20.74 4.45 -58.50
C GLY A 117 20.81 4.54 -56.96
N LYS A 118 21.18 3.44 -56.27
CA LYS A 118 21.55 3.40 -54.83
C LYS A 118 20.79 4.40 -53.95
N GLN A 119 19.46 4.41 -54.06
CA GLN A 119 18.65 5.33 -53.30
C GLN A 119 18.48 4.79 -51.89
N SER A 120 18.30 5.70 -50.92
CA SER A 120 18.13 5.33 -49.52
C SER A 120 17.04 6.17 -48.89
N VAL A 121 16.32 5.55 -47.96
CA VAL A 121 15.47 6.22 -46.98
C VAL A 121 16.35 6.57 -45.80
N ILE A 122 16.39 7.84 -45.43
CA ILE A 122 17.13 8.29 -44.24
C ILE A 122 16.12 8.74 -43.21
N VAL A 123 16.16 8.10 -42.04
CA VAL A 123 15.45 8.56 -40.85
C VAL A 123 16.38 9.52 -40.11
N LYS A 124 16.05 10.81 -40.10
CA LYS A 124 16.91 11.84 -39.52
C LYS A 124 16.72 11.98 -38.02
N SER A 125 15.47 12.15 -37.60
CA SER A 125 15.10 12.37 -36.20
C SER A 125 13.66 11.94 -35.95
N ALA A 126 13.36 11.65 -34.69
CA ALA A 126 12.04 11.39 -34.17
C ALA A 126 11.89 12.21 -32.87
N TYR A 127 10.74 12.85 -32.70
CA TYR A 127 10.43 13.68 -31.53
C TYR A 127 8.92 13.80 -31.33
N VAL A 128 8.53 14.31 -30.18
CA VAL A 128 7.16 14.59 -29.81
C VAL A 128 6.97 16.05 -29.41
N GLU A 129 5.76 16.55 -29.59
CA GLU A 129 5.25 17.80 -29.00
C GLU A 129 3.93 17.47 -28.30
N ILE A 130 3.69 18.06 -27.13
CA ILE A 130 2.41 17.99 -26.43
C ILE A 130 1.83 19.39 -26.34
N GLU A 131 0.66 19.60 -26.96
CA GLU A 131 -0.05 20.88 -26.90
C GLU A 131 -1.55 20.63 -26.73
N ASN A 132 -2.18 21.33 -25.78
CA ASN A 132 -3.61 21.23 -25.48
C ASN A 132 -4.06 19.77 -25.26
N ASP A 133 -3.29 19.02 -24.47
CA ASP A 133 -3.54 17.60 -24.17
C ASP A 133 -3.61 16.69 -25.42
N VAL A 134 -2.91 17.07 -26.49
CA VAL A 134 -2.78 16.27 -27.70
C VAL A 134 -1.31 15.94 -27.93
N LEU A 135 -1.00 14.65 -28.08
CA LEU A 135 0.34 14.19 -28.39
C LEU A 135 0.56 14.17 -29.90
N SER A 136 1.51 14.97 -30.37
CA SER A 136 1.96 14.93 -31.76
C SER A 136 3.33 14.27 -31.86
N VAL A 137 3.40 13.13 -32.52
CA VAL A 137 4.65 12.46 -32.88
C VAL A 137 5.10 12.91 -34.26
N TYR A 138 6.38 13.20 -34.41
CA TYR A 138 6.98 13.59 -35.67
C TYR A 138 8.23 12.80 -35.99
N VAL A 139 8.37 12.44 -37.26
CA VAL A 139 9.59 11.82 -37.77
C VAL A 139 10.01 12.47 -39.06
N ASN A 140 11.23 13.01 -39.05
CA ASN A 140 11.83 13.66 -40.19
C ASN A 140 12.55 12.63 -41.06
N LEU A 141 12.12 12.52 -42.30
CA LEU A 141 12.62 11.57 -43.28
C LEU A 141 13.29 12.31 -44.44
N LYS A 142 14.24 11.64 -45.08
CA LYS A 142 14.72 11.99 -46.42
C LYS A 142 14.47 10.83 -47.35
N LEU A 143 13.50 11.01 -48.25
CA LEU A 143 13.07 10.00 -49.22
C LEU A 143 13.52 10.44 -50.61
N LEU A 144 14.37 9.64 -51.26
CA LEU A 144 14.85 9.92 -52.62
C LEU A 144 15.45 11.33 -52.81
N GLY A 145 16.07 11.87 -51.76
CA GLY A 145 16.65 13.22 -51.76
C GLY A 145 15.72 14.33 -51.25
N ILE A 146 14.42 14.06 -51.11
CA ILE A 146 13.39 15.00 -50.66
C ILE A 146 13.22 14.90 -49.14
N ASN A 147 13.25 16.04 -48.46
CA ASN A 147 12.87 16.09 -47.04
C ASN A 147 11.35 16.00 -46.92
N THR A 148 10.89 15.15 -46.00
CA THR A 148 9.48 14.98 -45.65
C THR A 148 9.36 14.72 -44.16
N ARG A 149 8.16 14.89 -43.60
CA ARG A 149 7.86 14.68 -42.19
C ARG A 149 6.66 13.75 -42.09
N ALA A 150 6.80 12.64 -41.39
CA ALA A 150 5.66 11.87 -40.92
C ALA A 150 5.15 12.53 -39.63
N LYS A 151 3.83 12.69 -39.51
CA LYS A 151 3.15 13.23 -38.33
C LYS A 151 2.09 12.24 -37.88
N VAL A 152 2.02 11.96 -36.59
CA VAL A 152 0.89 11.25 -35.99
C VAL A 152 0.37 12.10 -34.84
N ILE A 153 -0.92 12.42 -34.86
CA ILE A 153 -1.62 13.11 -33.77
C ILE A 153 -2.45 12.06 -33.03
N LEU A 154 -2.26 12.01 -31.71
CA LEU A 154 -2.88 11.06 -30.82
C LEU A 154 -3.69 11.78 -29.74
N SER A 155 -4.92 11.31 -29.53
CA SER A 155 -5.70 11.59 -28.33
C SER A 155 -5.85 10.32 -27.50
N VAL A 156 -5.97 10.48 -26.18
CA VAL A 156 -6.17 9.35 -25.26
C VAL A 156 -7.59 9.43 -24.72
N THR A 157 -8.33 8.33 -24.84
CA THR A 157 -9.66 8.17 -24.25
C THR A 157 -9.73 6.84 -23.51
N SER A 158 -10.71 6.66 -22.63
CA SER A 158 -10.93 5.42 -21.91
C SER A 158 -12.41 5.06 -21.87
N ASP A 159 -12.67 3.76 -21.69
CA ASP A 159 -13.93 3.25 -21.17
C ASP A 159 -13.67 2.45 -19.89
N ASN A 160 -14.66 1.66 -19.46
CA ASN A 160 -14.56 0.86 -18.25
C ASN A 160 -13.44 -0.19 -18.33
N ASP A 161 -13.21 -0.77 -19.50
CA ASP A 161 -12.38 -1.97 -19.67
C ASP A 161 -11.04 -1.68 -20.37
N ASN A 162 -10.95 -0.58 -21.12
CA ASN A 162 -9.83 -0.29 -22.01
C ASN A 162 -9.43 1.20 -22.03
N TYR A 163 -8.14 1.40 -22.25
CA TYR A 163 -7.57 2.65 -22.73
C TYR A 163 -7.43 2.62 -24.25
N TYR A 164 -7.68 3.76 -24.88
CA TYR A 164 -7.60 3.96 -26.31
C TYR A 164 -6.63 5.08 -26.66
N LEU A 165 -5.64 4.77 -27.50
CA LEU A 165 -4.86 5.79 -28.21
C LEU A 165 -5.50 5.96 -29.59
N ASN A 166 -6.24 7.04 -29.82
CA ASN A 166 -6.90 7.29 -31.10
C ASN A 166 -5.96 8.06 -32.03
N PHE A 167 -5.82 7.59 -33.27
CA PHE A 167 -5.13 8.32 -34.32
C PHE A 167 -6.07 9.39 -34.88
N ASP A 168 -5.96 10.61 -34.38
CA ASP A 168 -6.75 11.74 -34.88
C ASP A 168 -6.26 12.18 -36.25
N THR A 169 -4.95 12.06 -36.49
CA THR A 169 -4.34 12.37 -37.79
C THR A 169 -3.11 11.50 -37.99
N ILE A 170 -3.01 10.89 -39.17
CA ILE A 170 -1.76 10.34 -39.68
C ILE A 170 -1.42 11.16 -40.92
N GLY A 171 -0.22 11.73 -40.96
CA GLY A 171 0.22 12.66 -41.97
C GLY A 171 1.56 12.26 -42.56
N LEU A 172 1.74 12.49 -43.86
CA LEU A 172 3.03 12.36 -44.54
C LEU A 172 3.25 13.56 -45.46
N GLY A 173 4.17 14.44 -45.09
CA GLY A 173 4.29 15.76 -45.70
C GLY A 173 3.00 16.56 -45.52
N LYS A 174 2.40 17.01 -46.63
CA LYS A 174 1.14 17.77 -46.60
C LYS A 174 -0.12 16.90 -46.69
N LEU A 175 0.03 15.58 -46.80
CA LEU A 175 -1.08 14.66 -46.99
C LEU A 175 -1.62 14.16 -45.66
N ASN A 176 -2.94 14.21 -45.46
CA ASN A 176 -3.62 13.46 -44.41
C ASN A 176 -3.99 12.07 -44.94
N VAL A 177 -3.40 11.08 -44.30
CA VAL A 177 -3.36 9.67 -44.66
C VAL A 177 -4.64 8.94 -44.24
N LEU A 178 -5.38 9.48 -43.26
CA LEU A 178 -6.64 8.92 -42.77
C LEU A 178 -7.86 9.23 -43.67
N SER A 179 -7.67 9.94 -44.79
CA SER A 179 -8.77 10.40 -45.65
C SER A 179 -8.65 9.96 -47.11
N GLY A 180 -9.78 9.55 -47.71
CA GLY A 180 -9.91 9.24 -49.14
C GLY A 180 -9.14 8.00 -49.62
N PHE A 181 -8.77 7.99 -50.90
CA PHE A 181 -8.07 6.88 -51.61
C PHE A 181 -6.71 6.46 -50.99
N VAL A 182 -6.11 7.30 -50.14
CA VAL A 182 -4.84 7.00 -49.45
C VAL A 182 -5.05 5.95 -48.33
N ARG A 183 -6.23 5.93 -47.69
CA ARG A 183 -6.59 4.94 -46.67
C ARG A 183 -6.67 3.53 -47.26
N ASP A 184 -7.39 3.36 -48.36
CA ASP A 184 -7.54 2.08 -49.08
C ASP A 184 -6.22 1.47 -49.56
N ILE A 185 -5.21 2.32 -49.75
CA ILE A 185 -3.86 1.90 -50.14
C ILE A 185 -3.06 1.42 -48.94
N ILE A 186 -3.24 2.05 -47.77
CA ILE A 186 -2.49 1.73 -46.56
C ILE A 186 -3.01 0.48 -45.87
N GLU A 187 -4.33 0.28 -45.86
CA GLU A 187 -4.94 -0.98 -45.38
C GLU A 187 -4.41 -2.21 -46.17
N LYS A 188 -3.91 -2.01 -47.40
CA LYS A 188 -3.31 -3.09 -48.22
C LYS A 188 -1.82 -3.32 -47.98
N VAL A 189 -1.14 -2.40 -47.30
CA VAL A 189 0.32 -2.39 -47.14
C VAL A 189 0.73 -2.63 -45.70
N ILE A 190 -0.04 -2.11 -44.75
CA ILE A 190 0.18 -2.34 -43.33
C ILE A 190 -0.59 -3.58 -42.93
N ASP A 191 0.13 -4.67 -42.72
CA ASP A 191 -0.44 -5.88 -42.17
C ASP A 191 -0.59 -5.73 -40.65
N GLN A 192 -1.81 -5.48 -40.20
CA GLN A 192 -2.17 -5.38 -38.78
C GLN A 192 -1.75 -6.63 -37.99
N SER A 193 -1.76 -7.82 -38.63
CA SER A 193 -1.38 -9.07 -37.96
C SER A 193 0.11 -9.07 -37.58
N ILE A 194 1.00 -8.57 -38.44
CA ILE A 194 2.44 -8.48 -38.15
C ILE A 194 2.72 -7.58 -36.95
N ILE A 195 2.00 -6.46 -36.82
CA ILE A 195 2.16 -5.56 -35.68
C ILE A 195 1.66 -6.24 -34.41
N ASN A 196 0.45 -6.78 -34.42
CA ASN A 196 -0.14 -7.41 -33.24
C ASN A 196 0.65 -8.67 -32.80
N ASP A 197 1.20 -9.45 -33.74
CA ASP A 197 2.09 -10.57 -33.46
C ASP A 197 3.39 -10.09 -32.80
N THR A 198 3.94 -8.97 -33.26
CA THR A 198 5.13 -8.36 -32.66
C THR A 198 4.84 -7.88 -31.24
N LEU A 199 3.69 -7.22 -31.01
CA LEU A 199 3.28 -6.80 -29.67
C LEU A 199 3.13 -8.01 -28.73
N THR A 200 2.47 -9.07 -29.20
CA THR A 200 2.30 -10.30 -28.45
C THR A 200 3.66 -10.95 -28.10
N LYS A 201 4.57 -11.03 -29.08
CA LYS A 201 5.91 -11.62 -28.89
C LYS A 201 6.75 -10.86 -27.86
N GLU A 202 6.62 -9.55 -27.80
CA GLU A 202 7.33 -8.70 -26.85
C GLU A 202 6.62 -8.60 -25.48
N ASN A 203 5.57 -9.40 -25.25
CA ASN A 203 4.71 -9.38 -24.05
C ASN A 203 4.11 -8.00 -23.77
N ILE A 204 3.59 -7.38 -24.82
CA ILE A 204 2.96 -6.08 -24.76
C ILE A 204 1.44 -6.27 -24.88
N PRO A 205 0.66 -5.90 -23.86
CA PRO A 205 -0.78 -6.11 -23.86
C PRO A 205 -1.52 -4.96 -24.55
N ALA A 206 -1.20 -4.74 -25.82
CA ALA A 206 -1.86 -3.77 -26.67
C ALA A 206 -2.27 -4.42 -28.00
N THR A 207 -3.35 -3.93 -28.58
CA THR A 207 -3.83 -4.37 -29.89
C THR A 207 -4.07 -3.16 -30.76
N VAL A 208 -3.54 -3.19 -31.98
CA VAL A 208 -3.77 -2.16 -32.99
C VAL A 208 -4.99 -2.54 -33.81
N ASP A 209 -5.85 -1.55 -34.00
CA ASP A 209 -7.04 -1.60 -34.84
C ASP A 209 -7.00 -0.41 -35.80
N PHE A 210 -6.47 -0.62 -37.01
CA PHE A 210 -6.39 0.43 -38.02
C PHE A 210 -7.75 0.73 -38.66
N GLU A 211 -8.69 -0.22 -38.66
CA GLU A 211 -10.05 0.02 -39.19
C GLU A 211 -10.74 1.14 -38.40
N ASN A 212 -10.55 1.12 -37.08
CA ASN A 212 -11.08 2.10 -36.15
C ASN A 212 -10.08 3.18 -35.73
N ASN A 213 -8.90 3.22 -36.36
CA ASN A 213 -7.84 4.20 -36.07
C ASN A 213 -7.48 4.28 -34.58
N LYS A 214 -7.31 3.15 -33.89
CA LYS A 214 -7.00 3.15 -32.46
C LYS A 214 -6.05 2.04 -32.02
N VAL A 215 -5.45 2.25 -30.87
CA VAL A 215 -4.74 1.22 -30.09
C VAL A 215 -5.54 0.95 -28.85
N ILE A 216 -5.76 -0.32 -28.55
CA ILE A 216 -6.53 -0.78 -27.42
C ILE A 216 -5.56 -1.37 -26.40
N ILE A 217 -5.60 -0.87 -25.18
CA ILE A 217 -4.85 -1.40 -24.04
C ILE A 217 -5.86 -1.79 -22.97
N SER A 218 -5.96 -3.09 -22.67
CA SER A 218 -6.88 -3.59 -21.65
C SER A 218 -6.40 -3.18 -20.26
N LYS A 219 -7.31 -2.66 -19.42
CA LYS A 219 -7.00 -2.28 -18.04
C LYS A 219 -6.50 -3.47 -17.23
N ALA A 220 -7.12 -4.65 -17.36
CA ALA A 220 -6.71 -5.91 -16.73
C ALA A 220 -5.24 -6.28 -16.94
N LYS A 221 -4.64 -5.85 -18.04
CA LYS A 221 -3.27 -6.22 -18.41
C LYS A 221 -2.23 -5.16 -18.06
N ILE A 222 -2.63 -4.08 -17.39
CA ILE A 222 -1.70 -3.04 -16.94
C ILE A 222 -0.79 -3.58 -15.83
N GLY A 223 -1.31 -4.44 -14.95
CA GLY A 223 -0.49 -5.13 -13.95
C GLY A 223 0.68 -5.87 -14.56
N ASP A 224 0.44 -6.64 -15.64
CA ASP A 224 1.47 -7.37 -16.37
C ASP A 224 2.57 -6.44 -16.92
N LEU A 225 2.20 -5.23 -17.37
CA LEU A 225 3.16 -4.24 -17.86
C LEU A 225 4.10 -3.73 -16.77
N PHE A 226 3.57 -3.47 -15.57
CA PHE A 226 4.37 -3.06 -14.43
C PHE A 226 5.25 -4.21 -13.93
N LYS A 227 4.68 -5.42 -13.79
CA LYS A 227 5.40 -6.65 -13.38
C LYS A 227 6.49 -7.08 -14.36
N ALA A 228 6.33 -6.88 -15.66
CA ALA A 228 7.40 -7.14 -16.63
C ALA A 228 8.66 -6.26 -16.40
N GLY A 229 8.53 -5.25 -15.54
CA GLY A 229 9.59 -4.35 -15.11
C GLY A 229 10.32 -4.70 -13.81
N ILE A 230 9.80 -5.64 -13.03
CA ILE A 230 10.34 -5.99 -11.70
C ILE A 230 11.12 -7.31 -11.78
N ASN A 231 11.99 -7.57 -10.81
CA ASN A 231 12.62 -8.88 -10.69
C ASN A 231 11.54 -9.91 -10.29
N LYS A 232 11.50 -11.05 -10.98
CA LYS A 232 10.46 -12.08 -10.79
C LYS A 232 10.45 -12.72 -9.40
N ASP A 233 11.53 -12.55 -8.64
CA ASP A 233 11.71 -13.17 -7.33
C ASP A 233 11.32 -12.22 -6.16
N ASP A 234 10.84 -11.01 -6.46
CA ASP A 234 10.41 -10.01 -5.47
C ASP A 234 8.87 -10.04 -5.33
N ASN A 235 8.40 -10.81 -4.35
CA ASN A 235 6.97 -11.02 -4.07
C ASN A 235 6.28 -9.74 -3.59
N ASP A 236 6.95 -8.92 -2.77
CA ASP A 236 6.39 -7.71 -2.17
C ASP A 236 6.12 -6.65 -3.24
N SER A 237 7.10 -6.41 -4.12
CA SER A 237 6.94 -5.53 -5.28
C SER A 237 5.81 -6.00 -6.20
N SER A 238 5.67 -7.32 -6.41
CA SER A 238 4.61 -7.86 -7.26
C SER A 238 3.22 -7.64 -6.67
N ALA A 239 3.06 -7.90 -5.37
CA ALA A 239 1.80 -7.73 -4.67
C ALA A 239 1.39 -6.25 -4.61
N PHE A 240 2.35 -5.33 -4.44
CA PHE A 240 2.07 -3.89 -4.43
C PHE A 240 1.63 -3.40 -5.83
N ILE A 241 2.22 -3.94 -6.90
CA ILE A 241 1.76 -3.66 -8.25
C ILE A 241 0.35 -4.21 -8.49
N ASP A 242 0.03 -5.41 -8.01
CA ASP A 242 -1.32 -5.96 -8.10
C ASP A 242 -2.35 -5.07 -7.40
N LEU A 243 -2.02 -4.58 -6.21
CA LEU A 243 -2.84 -3.62 -5.49
C LEU A 243 -3.17 -2.40 -6.34
N LEU A 244 -2.14 -1.77 -6.90
CA LEU A 244 -2.26 -0.55 -7.69
C LEU A 244 -2.99 -0.78 -9.01
N THR A 245 -2.85 -1.95 -9.62
CA THR A 245 -3.30 -2.23 -10.99
C THR A 245 -4.57 -3.08 -11.08
N SER A 246 -5.09 -3.56 -9.95
CA SER A 246 -6.35 -4.30 -9.88
C SER A 246 -7.51 -3.48 -10.42
N GLU A 247 -8.30 -4.09 -11.32
CA GLU A 247 -9.51 -3.48 -11.86
C GLU A 247 -10.57 -3.22 -10.78
N GLU A 248 -10.61 -4.03 -9.72
CA GLU A 248 -11.54 -3.84 -8.60
C GLU A 248 -11.27 -2.52 -7.87
N ASN A 249 -10.00 -2.11 -7.79
CA ASN A 249 -9.62 -0.90 -7.09
C ASN A 249 -9.74 0.35 -7.99
N ASP A 250 -9.67 0.20 -9.32
CA ASP A 250 -9.76 1.27 -10.35
C ASP A 250 -8.93 2.53 -9.98
N LEU A 251 -7.67 2.31 -9.59
CA LEU A 251 -6.78 3.38 -9.10
C LEU A 251 -6.01 4.07 -10.23
N ILE A 252 -5.85 3.41 -11.36
CA ILE A 252 -4.98 3.87 -12.45
C ILE A 252 -5.82 4.57 -13.50
N ASN A 253 -5.39 5.75 -13.91
CA ASN A 253 -5.82 6.41 -15.12
C ASN A 253 -4.64 6.59 -16.07
N PHE A 254 -4.79 6.18 -17.33
CA PHE A 254 -3.81 6.46 -18.37
C PHE A 254 -4.35 7.51 -19.34
N GLY A 255 -3.57 8.55 -19.61
CA GLY A 255 -4.04 9.65 -20.40
C GLY A 255 -3.11 10.85 -20.49
N MET A 256 -3.70 11.94 -20.96
CA MET A 256 -3.11 13.26 -21.00
C MET A 256 -3.58 14.03 -19.77
N PHE A 257 -2.63 14.54 -18.99
CA PHE A 257 -2.89 15.31 -17.78
C PHE A 257 -1.99 16.52 -17.79
N ASP A 258 -2.56 17.72 -17.81
CA ASP A 258 -1.82 18.98 -17.71
C ASP A 258 -0.68 19.08 -18.75
N ASN A 259 -0.96 18.70 -20.01
CA ASN A 259 0.01 18.56 -21.11
C ASN A 259 1.14 17.54 -20.85
N ARG A 260 0.83 16.45 -20.15
CA ARG A 260 1.76 15.33 -19.93
C ARG A 260 1.09 14.01 -20.25
N LEU A 261 1.82 13.09 -20.88
CA LEU A 261 1.32 11.73 -21.15
C LEU A 261 1.79 10.79 -20.06
N GLY A 262 0.90 9.97 -19.50
CA GLY A 262 1.33 8.81 -18.72
C GLY A 262 0.24 8.24 -17.83
N PHE A 263 0.66 7.67 -16.71
CA PHE A 263 -0.23 7.05 -15.72
C PHE A 263 -0.36 7.96 -14.49
N ARG A 264 -1.59 8.20 -14.06
CA ARG A 264 -1.95 8.88 -12.81
C ARG A 264 -2.62 7.85 -11.90
N PHE A 265 -2.07 7.64 -10.72
CA PHE A 265 -2.64 6.74 -9.71
C PHE A 265 -3.38 7.58 -8.69
N SER A 266 -4.68 7.36 -8.51
CA SER A 266 -5.45 8.03 -7.47
C SER A 266 -5.04 7.50 -6.11
N LEU A 267 -4.80 8.42 -5.17
CA LEU A 267 -4.56 8.10 -3.76
C LEU A 267 -5.81 8.31 -2.88
N GLU A 268 -6.93 8.73 -3.47
CA GLU A 268 -8.15 9.08 -2.74
C GLU A 268 -8.65 7.92 -1.87
N LYS A 269 -8.71 6.70 -2.42
CA LYS A 269 -9.16 5.49 -1.72
C LYS A 269 -8.19 4.96 -0.67
N PHE A 270 -7.00 5.55 -0.54
CA PHE A 270 -6.07 5.24 0.55
C PHE A 270 -6.30 6.16 1.75
N LYS A 271 -6.90 7.34 1.57
CA LYS A 271 -7.05 8.31 2.65
C LYS A 271 -8.09 7.85 3.65
N VAL A 272 -7.84 8.14 4.91
CA VAL A 272 -8.77 7.92 6.02
C VAL A 272 -8.91 9.22 6.82
N ASN A 273 -9.99 9.32 7.58
CA ASN A 273 -10.16 10.42 8.53
C ASN A 273 -9.10 10.35 9.63
N GLN A 274 -8.75 11.53 10.16
CA GLN A 274 -7.73 11.63 11.20
C GLN A 274 -8.10 10.83 12.46
N ASP A 275 -9.38 10.80 12.83
CA ASP A 275 -9.89 10.05 13.99
C ASP A 275 -9.59 8.53 13.91
N VAL A 276 -9.49 7.98 12.69
CA VAL A 276 -9.12 6.56 12.48
C VAL A 276 -7.63 6.33 12.77
N LEU A 277 -6.79 7.35 12.50
CA LEU A 277 -5.35 7.32 12.68
C LEU A 277 -4.92 7.54 14.12
N GLU A 278 -5.73 8.27 14.91
CA GLU A 278 -5.43 8.59 16.31
C GLU A 278 -5.45 7.32 17.17
N LEU A 279 -4.42 7.14 18.01
CA LEU A 279 -4.33 6.00 18.94
C LEU A 279 -5.09 6.21 20.24
N GLY A 280 -5.42 7.47 20.58
CA GLY A 280 -6.13 7.82 21.82
C GLY A 280 -5.38 7.32 23.06
N ASP A 281 -6.14 6.74 23.99
CA ASP A 281 -5.63 6.28 25.30
C ASP A 281 -4.70 5.06 25.24
N ILE A 282 -4.52 4.45 24.06
CA ILE A 282 -3.53 3.37 23.85
C ILE A 282 -2.10 3.84 24.21
N THR A 283 -1.83 5.14 24.06
CA THR A 283 -0.52 5.72 24.37
C THR A 283 -0.29 5.99 25.87
N ASN A 284 -1.33 5.88 26.70
CA ASN A 284 -1.31 6.21 28.13
C ASN A 284 -1.07 4.97 29.01
N TYR A 285 -0.08 4.14 28.69
CA TYR A 285 0.26 2.98 29.52
C TYR A 285 0.98 3.41 30.81
N ASP A 286 0.47 2.95 31.95
CA ASP A 286 1.08 3.11 33.26
C ASP A 286 1.20 1.73 33.91
N GLU A 287 2.44 1.29 34.15
CA GLU A 287 2.74 -0.05 34.65
C GLU A 287 2.18 -0.29 36.05
N ASP A 288 2.26 0.70 36.95
CA ASP A 288 1.78 0.57 38.33
C ASP A 288 0.26 0.46 38.36
N VAL A 289 -0.43 1.28 37.55
CA VAL A 289 -1.89 1.19 37.38
C VAL A 289 -2.29 -0.17 36.82
N PHE A 290 -1.58 -0.64 35.79
CA PHE A 290 -1.84 -1.94 35.18
C PHE A 290 -1.72 -3.09 36.19
N ILE A 291 -0.63 -3.14 36.97
CA ILE A 291 -0.42 -4.18 38.00
C ILE A 291 -1.57 -4.19 39.01
N LYS A 292 -1.87 -3.02 39.58
CA LYS A 292 -2.91 -2.88 40.59
C LYS A 292 -4.27 -3.30 40.03
N ASN A 293 -4.58 -2.85 38.82
CA ASN A 293 -5.82 -3.20 38.13
C ASN A 293 -5.92 -4.72 37.93
N LYS A 294 -4.87 -5.38 37.39
CA LYS A 294 -4.89 -6.83 37.15
C LYS A 294 -5.08 -7.65 38.41
N VAL A 295 -4.38 -7.33 39.49
CA VAL A 295 -4.52 -8.09 40.74
C VAL A 295 -5.86 -7.82 41.41
N GLN A 296 -6.35 -6.58 41.45
CA GLN A 296 -7.66 -6.29 42.03
C GLN A 296 -8.80 -6.95 41.23
N ASN A 297 -8.74 -6.90 39.90
CA ASN A 297 -9.66 -7.61 39.02
C ASN A 297 -9.60 -9.12 39.26
N PHE A 298 -8.40 -9.67 39.43
CA PHE A 298 -8.23 -11.08 39.75
C PHE A 298 -8.90 -11.44 41.09
N VAL A 299 -8.82 -10.58 42.11
CA VAL A 299 -9.54 -10.76 43.38
C VAL A 299 -11.06 -10.72 43.18
N PHE A 300 -11.59 -9.74 42.42
CA PHE A 300 -13.02 -9.66 42.10
C PHE A 300 -13.54 -10.89 41.36
N VAL A 301 -12.79 -11.38 40.38
CA VAL A 301 -13.14 -12.59 39.63
C VAL A 301 -13.15 -13.82 40.55
N ASN A 302 -12.20 -13.93 41.47
CA ASN A 302 -12.18 -15.02 42.45
C ASN A 302 -13.32 -14.94 43.48
N LEU A 303 -13.79 -13.74 43.85
CA LEU A 303 -15.00 -13.57 44.66
C LEU A 303 -16.24 -14.16 43.99
N ALA A 304 -16.33 -14.02 42.67
CA ALA A 304 -17.37 -14.64 41.83
C ALA A 304 -17.14 -16.15 41.58
N ASN A 305 -16.18 -16.78 42.26
CA ASN A 305 -15.76 -18.17 42.08
C ASN A 305 -15.26 -18.49 40.66
N GLN A 306 -14.67 -17.50 39.98
CA GLN A 306 -13.99 -17.68 38.71
C GLN A 306 -12.48 -17.55 38.92
N LYS A 307 -11.68 -18.26 38.13
CA LYS A 307 -10.20 -18.13 38.16
C LYS A 307 -9.71 -17.72 36.79
N LYS A 308 -9.84 -16.42 36.49
CA LYS A 308 -9.39 -15.85 35.22
C LYS A 308 -8.78 -14.47 35.41
N ILE A 309 -7.88 -14.11 34.51
CA ILE A 309 -7.44 -12.74 34.27
C ILE A 309 -8.02 -12.31 32.94
N THR A 310 -8.57 -11.10 32.88
CA THR A 310 -9.14 -10.53 31.66
C THR A 310 -8.24 -9.42 31.13
N PHE A 311 -8.14 -9.31 29.81
CA PHE A 311 -7.53 -8.19 29.12
C PHE A 311 -8.59 -7.59 28.21
N SER A 312 -8.98 -6.35 28.48
CA SER A 312 -9.82 -5.59 27.55
C SER A 312 -9.03 -5.26 26.27
N ASP A 313 -9.73 -4.94 25.19
CA ASP A 313 -9.13 -4.42 23.96
C ASP A 313 -8.16 -3.27 24.25
N MET A 314 -8.54 -2.32 25.11
CA MET A 314 -7.71 -1.17 25.45
C MET A 314 -6.39 -1.60 26.10
N GLU A 315 -6.45 -2.42 27.15
CA GLU A 315 -5.26 -2.88 27.86
C GLU A 315 -4.35 -3.73 26.95
N PHE A 316 -4.94 -4.61 26.12
CA PHE A 316 -4.18 -5.41 25.18
C PHE A 316 -3.42 -4.51 24.20
N ASN A 317 -4.07 -3.49 23.64
CA ASN A 317 -3.44 -2.55 22.74
C ASN A 317 -2.38 -1.67 23.41
N GLN A 318 -2.60 -1.22 24.65
CA GLN A 318 -1.60 -0.50 25.44
C GLN A 318 -0.34 -1.34 25.69
N LEU A 319 -0.52 -2.64 25.99
CA LEU A 319 0.60 -3.57 26.16
C LEU A 319 1.39 -3.75 24.86
N ILE A 320 0.71 -3.91 23.72
CA ILE A 320 1.38 -3.96 22.41
C ILE A 320 2.17 -2.67 22.19
N TYR A 321 1.54 -1.50 22.37
CA TYR A 321 2.20 -0.20 22.21
C TYR A 321 3.46 -0.08 23.07
N ASN A 322 3.36 -0.44 24.35
CA ASN A 322 4.49 -0.37 25.29
C ASN A 322 5.61 -1.36 24.92
N LYS A 323 5.29 -2.63 24.63
CA LYS A 323 6.29 -3.67 24.31
C LYS A 323 6.99 -3.43 22.98
N THR A 324 6.34 -2.74 22.04
CA THR A 324 6.88 -2.39 20.73
C THR A 324 7.57 -1.02 20.70
N GLU A 325 7.77 -0.39 21.87
CA GLU A 325 8.34 0.96 22.00
C GLU A 325 7.63 2.00 21.10
N GLY A 326 6.30 1.92 21.03
CA GLY A 326 5.51 2.82 20.18
C GLY A 326 5.63 2.54 18.67
N TYR A 327 5.97 1.30 18.31
CA TYR A 327 6.11 0.81 16.94
C TYR A 327 7.28 1.41 16.15
N GLU A 328 8.26 2.04 16.82
CA GLU A 328 9.37 2.76 16.14
C GLU A 328 10.15 1.88 15.14
N ASP A 329 10.28 0.58 15.43
CA ASP A 329 11.02 -0.37 14.60
C ASP A 329 10.19 -1.02 13.47
N PHE A 330 8.89 -0.74 13.40
CA PHE A 330 7.99 -1.35 12.39
C PHE A 330 8.09 -0.58 11.07
N ILE A 331 9.22 -0.73 10.39
CA ILE A 331 9.54 -0.04 9.14
C ILE A 331 9.90 -1.04 8.05
N THR A 332 9.10 -1.08 6.99
CA THR A 332 9.37 -1.86 5.78
C THR A 332 9.79 -0.93 4.66
N THR A 333 10.85 -1.29 3.93
CA THR A 333 11.32 -0.51 2.79
C THR A 333 11.28 -1.35 1.52
N ILE A 334 10.46 -0.94 0.56
CA ILE A 334 10.35 -1.55 -0.76
C ILE A 334 11.20 -0.73 -1.74
N ILE A 335 12.20 -1.34 -2.35
CA ILE A 335 13.05 -0.68 -3.35
C ILE A 335 12.34 -0.75 -4.70
N LEU A 336 12.09 0.40 -5.32
CA LEU A 336 11.44 0.44 -6.62
C LEU A 336 12.39 -0.05 -7.73
N PRO A 337 11.93 -0.99 -8.59
CA PRO A 337 12.80 -1.61 -9.58
C PRO A 337 13.42 -0.61 -10.56
N SER A 338 14.72 -0.81 -10.84
CA SER A 338 15.52 0.03 -11.76
C SER A 338 15.67 1.49 -11.31
N SER A 339 15.46 1.79 -10.02
CA SER A 339 15.67 3.11 -9.40
C SER A 339 16.35 2.97 -8.04
N GLU A 340 16.88 4.07 -7.51
CA GLU A 340 17.30 4.17 -6.10
C GLU A 340 16.14 4.59 -5.18
N SER A 341 14.95 4.81 -5.74
CA SER A 341 13.78 5.23 -4.98
C SER A 341 13.27 4.10 -4.08
N THR A 342 12.82 4.45 -2.89
CA THR A 342 12.21 3.52 -1.94
C THR A 342 10.81 3.97 -1.55
N ILE A 343 9.93 3.00 -1.34
CA ILE A 343 8.66 3.18 -0.64
C ILE A 343 8.90 2.68 0.78
N THR A 344 8.82 3.59 1.74
CA THR A 344 8.90 3.26 3.16
C THR A 344 7.48 3.20 3.71
N LEU A 345 7.14 2.05 4.30
CA LEU A 345 5.96 1.86 5.11
C LEU A 345 6.40 1.87 6.58
N SER A 346 5.86 2.79 7.36
CA SER A 346 6.07 2.85 8.81
C SER A 346 4.74 2.63 9.52
N VAL A 347 4.69 1.71 10.47
CA VAL A 347 3.49 1.51 11.28
C VAL A 347 3.37 2.67 12.27
N ILE A 348 2.23 3.37 12.22
CA ILE A 348 1.87 4.43 13.15
C ILE A 348 1.16 3.83 14.37
N GLY A 349 0.39 2.76 14.17
CA GLY A 349 -0.01 1.91 15.28
C GLY A 349 -0.99 0.81 14.93
N ILE A 350 -1.23 -0.05 15.93
CA ILE A 350 -1.98 -1.29 15.80
C ILE A 350 -3.13 -1.24 16.82
N LYS A 351 -4.35 -1.50 16.36
CA LYS A 351 -5.53 -1.67 17.21
C LYS A 351 -6.16 -3.03 16.93
N ILE A 352 -6.27 -3.84 17.97
CA ILE A 352 -6.93 -5.14 17.95
C ILE A 352 -8.22 -5.02 18.74
N SER A 353 -9.32 -5.42 18.11
CA SER A 353 -10.63 -5.51 18.73
C SER A 353 -11.11 -6.96 18.73
N PHE A 354 -11.36 -7.47 19.92
CA PHE A 354 -11.84 -8.82 20.14
C PHE A 354 -13.36 -8.88 19.97
N GLY A 355 -13.83 -9.88 19.25
CA GLY A 355 -15.25 -10.08 18.98
C GLY A 355 -15.51 -11.40 18.28
N ASN A 356 -16.74 -11.60 17.81
CA ASN A 356 -17.06 -12.75 16.95
C ASN A 356 -16.20 -12.75 15.67
N VAL A 357 -15.86 -11.55 15.20
CA VAL A 357 -14.83 -11.30 14.21
C VAL A 357 -13.78 -10.44 14.90
N VAL A 358 -12.54 -10.92 14.91
CA VAL A 358 -11.41 -10.13 15.41
C VAL A 358 -11.02 -9.13 14.33
N GLU A 359 -10.96 -7.86 14.68
CA GLU A 359 -10.56 -6.79 13.79
C GLU A 359 -9.17 -6.29 14.21
N ILE A 360 -8.21 -6.31 13.27
CA ILE A 360 -6.86 -5.80 13.47
C ILE A 360 -6.68 -4.65 12.50
N ARG A 361 -6.68 -3.44 13.04
CA ARG A 361 -6.45 -2.20 12.29
C ARG A 361 -5.00 -1.77 12.45
N VAL A 362 -4.30 -1.65 11.32
CA VAL A 362 -2.90 -1.22 11.26
C VAL A 362 -2.86 0.13 10.54
N ASN A 363 -2.56 1.19 11.28
CA ASN A 363 -2.36 2.53 10.75
C ASN A 363 -0.92 2.63 10.25
N VAL A 364 -0.72 3.10 9.03
CA VAL A 364 0.60 3.16 8.39
C VAL A 364 0.82 4.51 7.70
N ASP A 365 2.08 4.93 7.67
CA ASP A 365 2.58 6.03 6.87
C ASP A 365 3.36 5.46 5.67
N ILE A 366 2.90 5.75 4.46
CA ILE A 366 3.54 5.34 3.21
C ILE A 366 4.13 6.58 2.54
N ASN A 367 5.42 6.86 2.75
CA ASN A 367 6.10 8.05 2.21
C ASN A 367 5.32 9.38 2.41
N GLY A 368 4.70 9.58 3.57
CA GLY A 368 3.88 10.76 3.92
C GLY A 368 2.37 10.58 3.72
N LEU A 369 1.93 9.48 3.10
CA LEU A 369 0.50 9.14 2.97
C LEU A 369 0.06 8.28 4.16
N LYS A 370 -0.70 8.87 5.08
CA LYS A 370 -1.29 8.14 6.19
C LYS A 370 -2.55 7.40 5.75
N THR A 371 -2.58 6.10 6.01
CA THR A 371 -3.70 5.21 5.68
C THR A 371 -3.92 4.20 6.80
N SER A 372 -5.00 3.42 6.69
CA SER A 372 -5.37 2.37 7.64
C SER A 372 -5.67 1.09 6.89
N ILE A 373 -5.05 -0.01 7.32
CA ILE A 373 -5.30 -1.37 6.84
C ILE A 373 -6.19 -2.05 7.87
N LEU A 374 -7.30 -2.63 7.44
CA LEU A 374 -8.17 -3.44 8.29
C LEU A 374 -8.09 -4.92 7.88
N ILE A 375 -7.59 -5.72 8.80
CA ILE A 375 -7.51 -7.17 8.73
C ILE A 375 -8.65 -7.73 9.58
N LYS A 376 -9.40 -8.71 9.06
CA LYS A 376 -10.45 -9.40 9.80
C LYS A 376 -10.13 -10.87 9.93
N GLY A 377 -10.38 -11.44 11.10
CA GLY A 377 -10.18 -12.86 11.37
C GLY A 377 -11.36 -13.48 12.11
N ASN A 378 -11.57 -14.77 11.91
CA ASN A 378 -12.59 -15.54 12.62
C ASN A 378 -11.91 -16.41 13.69
N VAL A 379 -12.46 -16.42 14.90
CA VAL A 379 -11.99 -17.32 15.94
C VAL A 379 -12.48 -18.74 15.62
N VAL A 380 -11.56 -19.62 15.25
CA VAL A 380 -11.88 -21.01 14.82
C VAL A 380 -11.57 -22.05 15.88
N ASN A 381 -10.62 -21.76 16.77
CA ASN A 381 -10.43 -22.48 18.02
C ASN A 381 -10.50 -21.46 19.15
N ASN A 382 -11.43 -21.67 20.08
CA ASN A 382 -11.64 -20.79 21.22
C ASN A 382 -11.82 -21.67 22.46
N ASP A 383 -11.66 -21.07 23.64
CA ASP A 383 -11.88 -21.78 24.91
C ASP A 383 -10.99 -23.04 25.05
N SER A 384 -9.69 -22.86 24.82
CA SER A 384 -8.70 -23.95 24.88
C SER A 384 -7.31 -23.42 25.23
N GLU A 385 -6.32 -24.29 25.44
CA GLU A 385 -4.91 -23.89 25.70
C GLU A 385 -4.31 -23.00 24.59
N LYS A 386 -4.91 -23.00 23.39
CA LYS A 386 -4.49 -22.24 22.23
C LYS A 386 -5.68 -21.65 21.49
N VAL A 387 -5.81 -20.33 21.43
CA VAL A 387 -6.82 -19.68 20.58
C VAL A 387 -6.26 -19.53 19.17
N GLU A 388 -7.08 -19.86 18.16
CA GLU A 388 -6.75 -19.69 16.74
C GLU A 388 -7.67 -18.66 16.09
N ILE A 389 -7.06 -17.63 15.52
CA ILE A 389 -7.73 -16.56 14.78
C ILE A 389 -7.34 -16.72 13.31
N LYS A 390 -8.23 -17.30 12.52
CA LYS A 390 -8.00 -17.51 11.09
C LYS A 390 -8.27 -16.22 10.32
N LEU A 391 -7.26 -15.69 9.66
CA LEU A 391 -7.35 -14.42 8.95
C LEU A 391 -8.04 -14.57 7.60
N ASN A 392 -8.76 -13.52 7.21
CA ASN A 392 -9.31 -13.42 5.86
C ASN A 392 -8.17 -13.11 4.87
N GLU A 393 -8.19 -13.78 3.72
CA GLU A 393 -7.18 -13.56 2.66
C GLU A 393 -7.26 -12.15 2.05
N ILE A 394 -8.44 -11.50 2.16
CA ILE A 394 -8.69 -10.16 1.65
C ILE A 394 -8.74 -9.19 2.82
N VAL A 395 -7.92 -8.15 2.73
CA VAL A 395 -7.88 -7.01 3.65
C VAL A 395 -8.39 -5.75 2.95
N THR A 396 -8.77 -4.75 3.72
CA THR A 396 -9.15 -3.45 3.18
C THR A 396 -8.11 -2.39 3.55
N ILE A 397 -7.88 -1.43 2.65
CA ILE A 397 -6.93 -0.32 2.84
C ILE A 397 -7.67 0.98 2.59
N GLY A 398 -7.48 1.97 3.46
CA GLY A 398 -8.14 3.27 3.36
C GLY A 398 -9.60 3.27 3.82
N GLN A 399 -10.02 2.26 4.59
CA GLN A 399 -11.41 2.13 5.02
C GLN A 399 -11.69 2.93 6.30
N ASP A 400 -12.59 3.92 6.20
CA ASP A 400 -13.19 4.61 7.34
C ASP A 400 -14.26 3.74 8.03
N ILE A 401 -14.63 4.11 9.27
CA ILE A 401 -15.72 3.47 10.01
C ILE A 401 -17.03 3.63 9.23
N ASP A 402 -17.78 2.54 9.09
CA ASP A 402 -19.05 2.47 8.34
C ASP A 402 -18.98 2.93 6.88
N GLU A 403 -17.79 2.90 6.28
CA GLU A 403 -17.62 3.32 4.90
C GLU A 403 -18.25 2.33 3.90
N SER A 404 -18.95 2.88 2.90
CA SER A 404 -19.57 2.09 1.84
C SER A 404 -18.53 1.36 0.98
N GLU A 405 -18.86 0.14 0.58
CA GLU A 405 -18.09 -0.62 -0.40
C GLU A 405 -17.76 0.21 -1.65
N ASN A 406 -16.53 0.04 -2.18
CA ASN A 406 -15.91 0.75 -3.33
C ASN A 406 -15.21 2.08 -3.03
N LYS A 407 -15.30 2.62 -1.81
CA LYS A 407 -14.54 3.82 -1.43
C LYS A 407 -13.15 3.55 -0.88
N TYR A 408 -12.90 2.32 -0.46
CA TYR A 408 -11.62 1.81 -0.02
C TYR A 408 -11.09 0.75 -0.98
N ILE A 409 -9.85 0.33 -0.75
CA ILE A 409 -9.11 -0.62 -1.58
C ILE A 409 -9.24 -2.03 -0.98
N LYS A 410 -9.29 -3.05 -1.83
CA LYS A 410 -9.13 -4.44 -1.42
C LYS A 410 -7.78 -4.98 -1.86
N ALA A 411 -7.15 -5.73 -0.97
CA ALA A 411 -5.81 -6.22 -1.12
C ALA A 411 -5.69 -7.66 -0.59
N ASN A 412 -4.69 -8.39 -1.08
CA ASN A 412 -4.32 -9.65 -0.46
C ASN A 412 -3.54 -9.39 0.84
N ILE A 413 -3.84 -10.15 1.90
CA ILE A 413 -3.25 -10.02 3.23
C ILE A 413 -1.71 -10.16 3.25
N ASN A 414 -1.14 -10.91 2.29
CA ASN A 414 0.31 -11.16 2.21
C ASN A 414 1.16 -9.88 2.12
N LEU A 415 0.58 -8.77 1.67
CA LEU A 415 1.27 -7.48 1.59
C LEU A 415 1.76 -6.94 2.94
N ILE A 416 1.04 -7.26 4.00
CA ILE A 416 1.21 -6.63 5.31
C ILE A 416 1.51 -7.66 6.39
N ILE A 417 1.01 -8.89 6.21
CA ILE A 417 1.09 -9.90 7.26
C ILE A 417 2.52 -10.29 7.58
N ASP A 418 3.42 -10.40 6.59
CA ASP A 418 4.79 -10.88 6.84
C ASP A 418 5.53 -9.94 7.81
N ASN A 419 5.42 -8.61 7.60
CA ASN A 419 6.03 -7.62 8.49
C ASN A 419 5.32 -7.55 9.85
N LEU A 420 3.99 -7.63 9.86
CA LEU A 420 3.21 -7.57 11.09
C LEU A 420 3.44 -8.82 11.96
N SER A 421 3.48 -9.99 11.33
CA SER A 421 3.58 -11.28 12.01
C SER A 421 4.95 -11.51 12.61
N ASP A 422 6.01 -11.17 11.89
CA ASP A 422 7.38 -11.37 12.37
C ASP A 422 7.62 -10.54 13.63
N SER A 423 7.23 -9.26 13.61
CA SER A 423 7.38 -8.38 14.76
C SER A 423 6.46 -8.79 15.92
N LEU A 424 5.17 -9.04 15.71
CA LEU A 424 4.26 -9.46 16.79
C LEU A 424 4.71 -10.78 17.45
N ASN A 425 5.32 -11.68 16.67
CA ASN A 425 5.90 -12.92 17.16
C ASN A 425 7.23 -12.69 17.90
N GLU A 426 8.09 -11.80 17.42
CA GLU A 426 9.33 -11.40 18.09
C GLU A 426 9.07 -10.80 19.47
N PHE A 427 8.02 -9.97 19.59
CA PHE A 427 7.57 -9.43 20.88
C PHE A 427 6.79 -10.42 21.73
N GLY A 428 6.58 -11.67 21.26
CA GLY A 428 5.87 -12.72 21.99
C GLY A 428 4.38 -12.44 22.22
N LEU A 429 3.76 -11.54 21.44
CA LEU A 429 2.38 -11.09 21.67
C LEU A 429 1.37 -11.96 20.93
N LEU A 430 1.69 -12.31 19.68
CA LEU A 430 0.88 -13.19 18.82
C LEU A 430 1.83 -14.02 17.96
N SER A 431 1.64 -15.33 17.90
CA SER A 431 2.36 -16.16 16.93
C SER A 431 1.56 -16.30 15.65
N TYR A 432 2.24 -16.48 14.51
CA TYR A 432 1.59 -16.60 13.19
C TYR A 432 2.07 -17.84 12.47
N SER A 433 1.13 -18.65 11.96
CA SER A 433 1.43 -19.72 11.02
C SER A 433 0.20 -20.10 10.19
N ASP A 434 0.44 -20.55 8.97
CA ASP A 434 -0.60 -21.08 8.05
C ASP A 434 -1.82 -20.16 7.85
N GLY A 435 -1.64 -18.82 7.89
CA GLY A 435 -2.70 -17.84 7.71
C GLY A 435 -3.55 -17.57 8.95
N SER A 436 -3.10 -18.03 10.12
CA SER A 436 -3.77 -17.83 11.41
C SER A 436 -2.83 -17.16 12.42
N PHE A 437 -3.38 -16.26 13.23
CA PHE A 437 -2.74 -15.83 14.48
C PHE A 437 -3.14 -16.76 15.62
N PHE A 438 -2.22 -16.96 16.56
CA PHE A 438 -2.43 -17.78 17.73
C PHE A 438 -2.05 -17.05 19.02
N LEU A 439 -2.91 -17.24 20.02
CA LEU A 439 -2.65 -16.89 21.42
C LEU A 439 -2.50 -18.18 22.22
N GLU A 440 -1.39 -18.30 22.92
CA GLU A 440 -1.00 -19.46 23.72
C GLU A 440 -0.51 -19.02 25.11
N SER A 441 -0.22 -19.97 25.99
CA SER A 441 0.29 -19.70 27.34
C SER A 441 1.56 -18.83 27.34
N GLU A 442 2.43 -19.00 26.34
CA GLU A 442 3.65 -18.19 26.23
C GLU A 442 3.31 -16.71 26.00
N ASN A 443 2.30 -16.41 25.18
CA ASN A 443 1.86 -15.05 24.94
C ASN A 443 1.34 -14.39 26.22
N PHE A 444 0.58 -15.13 27.02
CA PHE A 444 0.13 -14.63 28.33
C PHE A 444 1.30 -14.31 29.27
N ASN A 445 2.31 -15.19 29.34
CA ASN A 445 3.48 -14.93 30.16
C ASN A 445 4.16 -13.62 29.76
N THR A 446 4.29 -13.36 28.45
CA THR A 446 4.86 -12.11 27.93
C THR A 446 4.02 -10.88 28.29
N LEU A 447 2.69 -10.99 28.25
CA LEU A 447 1.78 -9.91 28.65
C LEU A 447 1.87 -9.59 30.15
N MET A 448 2.17 -10.60 30.98
CA MET A 448 2.33 -10.46 32.42
C MET A 448 3.79 -10.23 32.86
N MET A 449 4.75 -10.21 31.94
CA MET A 449 6.18 -10.12 32.27
C MET A 449 6.59 -8.68 32.59
N LEU A 450 7.19 -8.49 33.77
CA LEU A 450 7.78 -7.24 34.25
C LEU A 450 9.23 -7.45 34.64
N ASP A 451 10.15 -6.59 34.19
CA ASP A 451 11.59 -6.66 34.52
C ASP A 451 12.20 -8.07 34.38
N ASP A 452 11.80 -8.82 33.34
CA ASP A 452 12.17 -10.22 33.07
C ASP A 452 11.67 -11.27 34.08
N ASN A 453 10.82 -10.90 35.04
CA ASN A 453 10.16 -11.84 35.95
C ASN A 453 8.89 -12.43 35.34
N ASN A 454 8.74 -13.75 35.47
CA ASN A 454 7.58 -14.48 35.00
C ASN A 454 6.49 -14.54 36.08
N THR A 455 5.24 -14.40 35.65
CA THR A 455 4.10 -14.70 36.51
C THR A 455 4.12 -16.16 36.97
N PRO A 456 3.78 -16.47 38.24
CA PRO A 456 3.66 -17.83 38.73
C PRO A 456 2.32 -18.47 38.38
N LEU A 457 1.47 -17.80 37.60
CA LEU A 457 0.16 -18.29 37.18
C LEU A 457 0.29 -19.25 35.99
N GLU A 458 -0.32 -20.42 36.11
CA GLU A 458 -0.34 -21.43 35.04
C GLU A 458 -1.59 -21.27 34.20
N VAL A 459 -1.46 -21.10 32.88
CA VAL A 459 -2.60 -20.98 31.97
C VAL A 459 -3.24 -22.34 31.73
N GLU A 460 -4.53 -22.47 32.05
CA GLU A 460 -5.34 -23.65 31.72
C GLU A 460 -5.96 -23.53 30.33
N ARG A 461 -6.52 -22.36 30.01
CA ARG A 461 -7.19 -22.08 28.74
C ARG A 461 -7.35 -20.59 28.50
N LEU A 462 -7.46 -20.24 27.24
CA LEU A 462 -7.64 -18.90 26.70
C LEU A 462 -8.99 -18.84 25.99
N LYS A 463 -9.68 -17.71 26.13
CA LYS A 463 -10.97 -17.50 25.48
C LYS A 463 -11.14 -16.06 25.05
N ILE A 464 -11.41 -15.85 23.77
CA ILE A 464 -11.84 -14.56 23.24
C ILE A 464 -13.35 -14.44 23.44
N VAL A 465 -13.76 -13.33 24.05
CA VAL A 465 -15.15 -12.87 24.13
C VAL A 465 -15.22 -11.43 23.62
N ASP A 466 -16.42 -10.90 23.40
CA ASP A 466 -16.60 -9.56 22.84
C ASP A 466 -15.93 -8.51 23.74
N GLY A 467 -14.92 -7.82 23.21
CA GLY A 467 -14.10 -6.82 23.90
C GLY A 467 -13.01 -7.35 24.85
N PHE A 468 -12.87 -8.67 25.04
CA PHE A 468 -11.91 -9.22 26.00
C PHE A 468 -11.19 -10.50 25.54
N LEU A 469 -9.96 -10.65 26.02
CA LEU A 469 -9.25 -11.92 26.16
C LEU A 469 -9.34 -12.39 27.62
N GLU A 470 -10.01 -13.52 27.84
CA GLU A 470 -10.06 -14.21 29.14
C GLU A 470 -8.97 -15.28 29.20
N VAL A 471 -8.16 -15.24 30.24
CA VAL A 471 -7.11 -16.22 30.53
C VAL A 471 -7.46 -16.94 31.82
N TYR A 472 -7.87 -18.19 31.73
CA TYR A 472 -8.16 -19.00 32.90
C TYR A 472 -6.88 -19.59 33.44
N VAL A 473 -6.67 -19.40 34.74
CA VAL A 473 -5.39 -19.66 35.39
C VAL A 473 -5.54 -20.54 36.62
N ASN A 474 -4.48 -21.27 36.92
CA ASN A 474 -4.26 -21.96 38.18
C ASN A 474 -3.10 -21.32 38.95
N ILE A 475 -3.18 -21.50 40.27
CA ILE A 475 -2.12 -21.12 41.21
C ILE A 475 -1.62 -22.43 41.82
N SER A 476 -0.41 -22.84 41.46
CA SER A 476 0.24 -24.03 42.00
C SER A 476 0.98 -23.78 43.31
N ASP A 477 1.26 -22.51 43.63
CA ASP A 477 1.92 -22.08 44.86
C ASP A 477 0.92 -21.89 46.03
N ASP A 478 1.11 -22.66 47.10
CA ASP A 478 0.26 -22.60 48.29
C ASP A 478 0.35 -21.26 49.02
N ASP A 479 1.50 -20.57 49.01
CA ASP A 479 1.68 -19.29 49.70
C ASP A 479 0.92 -18.18 48.96
N ILE A 480 1.01 -18.13 47.63
CA ILE A 480 0.23 -17.18 46.81
C ILE A 480 -1.27 -17.43 46.98
N ASN A 481 -1.67 -18.70 47.01
CA ASN A 481 -3.07 -19.07 47.21
C ASN A 481 -3.56 -18.67 48.62
N ASN A 482 -2.72 -18.74 49.65
CA ASN A 482 -3.05 -18.26 51.00
C ASN A 482 -3.19 -16.73 51.05
N ASP A 483 -2.27 -15.99 50.42
CA ASP A 483 -2.33 -14.53 50.33
C ASP A 483 -3.60 -14.10 49.59
N LEU A 484 -3.89 -14.71 48.43
CA LEU A 484 -5.12 -14.46 47.67
C LEU A 484 -6.37 -14.71 48.51
N ASN A 485 -6.46 -15.86 49.20
CA ASN A 485 -7.61 -16.17 50.04
C ASN A 485 -7.80 -15.18 51.19
N THR A 486 -6.70 -14.64 51.73
CA THR A 486 -6.75 -13.64 52.79
C THR A 486 -7.29 -12.32 52.25
N VAL A 487 -6.73 -11.82 51.14
CA VAL A 487 -7.19 -10.61 50.46
C VAL A 487 -8.66 -10.73 50.01
N ILE A 488 -9.08 -11.87 49.46
CA ILE A 488 -10.48 -12.15 49.11
C ILE A 488 -11.41 -11.95 50.32
N ASN A 489 -11.01 -12.44 51.51
CA ASN A 489 -11.84 -12.29 52.71
C ASN A 489 -11.92 -10.85 53.19
N GLU A 490 -10.90 -10.02 52.93
CA GLU A 490 -10.96 -8.59 53.20
C GLU A 490 -11.88 -7.87 52.22
N PHE A 491 -11.78 -8.18 50.92
CA PHE A 491 -12.64 -7.59 49.90
C PHE A 491 -14.13 -7.88 50.11
N LYS A 492 -14.49 -9.05 50.68
CA LYS A 492 -15.89 -9.36 51.07
C LYS A 492 -16.50 -8.37 52.07
N ASN A 493 -15.66 -7.63 52.79
CA ASN A 493 -16.09 -6.67 53.81
C ASN A 493 -16.01 -5.22 53.31
N LEU A 494 -15.72 -4.99 52.03
CA LEU A 494 -15.74 -3.64 51.46
C LEU A 494 -17.14 -3.04 51.55
N PRO A 495 -17.27 -1.75 51.88
CA PRO A 495 -18.55 -1.08 51.96
C PRO A 495 -19.12 -0.81 50.57
N THR A 496 -20.43 -0.99 50.40
CA THR A 496 -21.13 -0.71 49.12
C THR A 496 -21.17 0.78 48.78
N ASP A 497 -20.98 1.66 49.77
CA ASP A 497 -20.88 3.12 49.64
C ASP A 497 -19.43 3.64 49.69
N LEU A 498 -18.45 2.82 49.28
CA LEU A 498 -17.03 3.21 49.26
C LEU A 498 -16.73 4.42 48.34
N PHE A 499 -17.49 4.52 47.25
CA PHE A 499 -17.25 5.45 46.15
C PHE A 499 -18.41 6.44 45.97
N ASP A 500 -18.06 7.69 45.70
CA ASP A 500 -18.97 8.80 45.43
C ASP A 500 -18.58 9.50 44.12
N LEU A 501 -19.55 10.13 43.45
CA LEU A 501 -19.29 10.85 42.19
C LEU A 501 -18.21 11.93 42.30
N SER A 502 -18.02 12.52 43.48
CA SER A 502 -16.98 13.53 43.71
C SER A 502 -15.56 12.99 43.64
N ASP A 503 -15.38 11.66 43.65
CA ASP A 503 -14.06 11.07 43.51
C ASP A 503 -13.56 11.14 42.06
N PHE A 504 -14.45 11.22 41.08
CA PHE A 504 -14.14 10.98 39.68
C PHE A 504 -14.14 12.26 38.84
N SER A 505 -13.41 12.24 37.73
CA SER A 505 -13.34 13.35 36.78
C SER A 505 -14.51 13.36 35.78
N ASP A 506 -15.01 12.18 35.40
CA ASP A 506 -16.13 11.99 34.48
C ASP A 506 -17.36 11.43 35.23
N GLU A 507 -18.44 12.22 35.31
CA GLU A 507 -19.66 11.84 36.03
C GLU A 507 -20.37 10.63 35.39
N ASP A 508 -20.35 10.48 34.06
CA ASP A 508 -21.10 9.43 33.38
C ASP A 508 -20.42 8.07 33.60
N LEU A 509 -19.10 8.02 33.40
CA LEU A 509 -18.30 6.82 33.65
C LEU A 509 -18.27 6.45 35.15
N ALA A 510 -18.23 7.46 36.03
CA ALA A 510 -18.29 7.23 37.47
C ALA A 510 -19.63 6.63 37.91
N ASN A 511 -20.75 7.12 37.37
CA ASN A 511 -22.06 6.53 37.64
C ASN A 511 -22.12 5.07 37.18
N GLU A 512 -21.60 4.76 35.99
CA GLU A 512 -21.52 3.38 35.48
C GLU A 512 -20.72 2.50 36.45
N PHE A 513 -19.49 2.90 36.80
CA PHE A 513 -18.64 2.17 37.74
C PHE A 513 -19.29 1.97 39.12
N ILE A 514 -19.83 3.03 39.74
CA ILE A 514 -20.43 2.95 41.08
C ILE A 514 -21.61 1.97 41.09
N ASN A 515 -22.46 2.00 40.06
CA ASN A 515 -23.58 1.07 39.95
C ASN A 515 -23.10 -0.38 39.79
N GLU A 516 -22.15 -0.63 38.88
CA GLU A 516 -21.62 -1.98 38.65
C GLU A 516 -20.84 -2.50 39.89
N TYR A 517 -20.18 -1.62 40.65
CA TYR A 517 -19.54 -1.97 41.93
C TYR A 517 -20.55 -2.37 43.00
N GLN A 518 -21.64 -1.62 43.15
CA GLN A 518 -22.70 -1.92 44.10
C GLN A 518 -23.41 -3.23 43.75
N ASP A 519 -23.80 -3.39 42.49
CA ASP A 519 -24.43 -4.60 41.99
C ASP A 519 -23.51 -5.82 42.21
N PHE A 520 -22.21 -5.70 41.91
CA PHE A 520 -21.23 -6.76 42.15
C PHE A 520 -21.10 -7.12 43.63
N LEU A 521 -21.08 -6.16 44.56
CA LEU A 521 -20.94 -6.47 45.99
C LEU A 521 -22.19 -7.09 46.61
N ASP A 522 -23.37 -6.88 46.02
CA ASP A 522 -24.63 -7.43 46.53
C ASP A 522 -24.71 -8.97 46.39
N ASP A 523 -24.15 -9.54 45.31
CA ASP A 523 -24.23 -10.98 45.04
C ASP A 523 -22.93 -11.66 44.54
N PHE A 524 -21.86 -10.89 44.33
CA PHE A 524 -20.61 -11.31 43.71
C PHE A 524 -20.80 -11.94 42.32
N ASP A 525 -21.81 -11.48 41.56
CA ASP A 525 -22.06 -11.92 40.19
C ASP A 525 -21.53 -10.92 39.15
N ASN A 526 -21.30 -11.40 37.93
CA ASN A 526 -20.90 -10.59 36.77
C ASN A 526 -19.67 -9.67 36.98
N PRO A 527 -18.51 -10.18 37.46
CA PRO A 527 -17.30 -9.38 37.64
C PRO A 527 -16.82 -8.70 36.35
N ASP A 528 -17.18 -9.25 35.18
CA ASP A 528 -16.75 -8.73 33.88
C ASP A 528 -17.26 -7.31 33.60
N LYS A 529 -18.48 -6.97 34.04
CA LYS A 529 -19.02 -5.61 33.88
C LYS A 529 -18.32 -4.60 34.77
N LEU A 530 -18.03 -4.99 36.02
CA LEU A 530 -17.26 -4.17 36.93
C LEU A 530 -15.87 -3.89 36.33
N ILE A 531 -15.19 -4.93 35.84
CA ILE A 531 -13.88 -4.79 35.19
C ILE A 531 -13.96 -3.89 33.97
N GLU A 532 -14.98 -4.05 33.13
CA GLU A 532 -15.21 -3.18 31.97
C GLU A 532 -15.33 -1.72 32.39
N SER A 533 -16.14 -1.43 33.41
CA SER A 533 -16.35 -0.08 33.90
C SER A 533 -15.08 0.55 34.49
N ILE A 534 -14.26 -0.24 35.22
CA ILE A 534 -12.96 0.21 35.74
C ILE A 534 -12.02 0.58 34.59
N ASN A 535 -11.95 -0.28 33.55
CA ASN A 535 -11.05 -0.10 32.42
C ASN A 535 -11.42 1.08 31.50
N LYS A 536 -12.65 1.59 31.57
CA LYS A 536 -13.07 2.82 30.88
C LYS A 536 -12.59 4.10 31.57
N LEU A 537 -12.24 4.03 32.86
CA LEU A 537 -11.83 5.20 33.64
C LEU A 537 -10.39 5.61 33.30
N SER A 538 -10.09 6.89 33.50
CA SER A 538 -8.73 7.42 33.38
C SER A 538 -7.78 6.80 34.41
N ASN A 539 -6.47 6.76 34.14
CA ASN A 539 -5.46 6.28 35.10
C ASN A 539 -5.53 7.05 36.44
N GLU A 540 -5.88 8.34 36.43
CA GLU A 540 -6.06 9.13 37.66
C GLU A 540 -7.23 8.58 38.48
N ASP A 541 -8.36 8.29 37.84
CA ASP A 541 -9.56 7.80 38.50
C ASP A 541 -9.41 6.33 38.93
N GLN A 542 -8.74 5.48 38.14
CA GLN A 542 -8.35 4.12 38.56
C GLN A 542 -7.46 4.16 39.81
N ASN A 543 -6.49 5.07 39.87
CA ASN A 543 -5.65 5.23 41.07
C ASN A 543 -6.45 5.62 42.31
N LYS A 544 -7.47 6.48 42.18
CA LYS A 544 -8.35 6.81 43.31
C LYS A 544 -9.17 5.60 43.79
N ILE A 545 -9.59 4.73 42.87
CA ILE A 545 -10.21 3.45 43.22
C ILE A 545 -9.25 2.63 44.08
N PHE A 546 -8.01 2.49 43.61
CA PHE A 546 -6.99 1.72 44.32
C PHE A 546 -6.71 2.29 45.70
N GLU A 547 -6.50 3.60 45.84
CA GLU A 547 -6.26 4.27 47.12
C GLU A 547 -7.40 4.04 48.11
N LYS A 548 -8.66 4.12 47.68
CA LYS A 548 -9.81 3.90 48.56
C LYS A 548 -9.95 2.45 49.01
N ILE A 549 -9.70 1.49 48.12
CA ILE A 549 -9.68 0.06 48.46
C ILE A 549 -8.53 -0.22 49.43
N GLU A 550 -7.32 0.22 49.12
CA GLU A 550 -6.11 0.08 49.93
C GLU A 550 -6.27 0.66 51.35
N ASN A 551 -6.98 1.78 51.50
CA ASN A 551 -7.29 2.38 52.80
C ASN A 551 -8.35 1.60 53.61
N SER A 552 -9.09 0.70 52.97
CA SER A 552 -10.18 -0.07 53.57
C SER A 552 -9.76 -1.48 53.97
N ILE A 553 -8.59 -1.94 53.55
CA ILE A 553 -8.08 -3.31 53.75
C ILE A 553 -6.64 -3.33 54.29
N ASN A 554 -6.09 -4.51 54.55
CA ASN A 554 -4.70 -4.67 54.97
C ASN A 554 -3.74 -4.55 53.79
N LEU A 555 -3.13 -3.38 53.66
CA LEU A 555 -2.19 -3.06 52.59
C LEU A 555 -0.98 -4.00 52.50
N GLU A 556 -0.54 -4.61 53.62
CA GLU A 556 0.65 -5.48 53.60
C GLU A 556 0.41 -6.77 52.79
N GLU A 557 -0.77 -7.36 52.92
CA GLU A 557 -1.13 -8.60 52.21
C GLU A 557 -1.47 -8.34 50.75
N LEU A 558 -2.16 -7.24 50.46
CA LEU A 558 -2.44 -6.81 49.09
C LEU A 558 -1.13 -6.51 48.32
N ASN A 559 -0.17 -5.82 48.95
CA ASN A 559 1.12 -5.54 48.32
C ASN A 559 1.93 -6.83 48.08
N ARG A 560 1.92 -7.79 49.01
CA ARG A 560 2.53 -9.11 48.78
C ARG A 560 1.91 -9.83 47.60
N LEU A 561 0.59 -9.74 47.44
CA LEU A 561 -0.11 -10.34 46.31
C LEU A 561 0.25 -9.64 44.99
N TYR A 562 0.39 -8.31 44.98
CA TYR A 562 0.89 -7.55 43.83
C TYR A 562 2.26 -8.06 43.39
N ASP A 563 3.21 -8.14 44.32
CA ASP A 563 4.56 -8.61 44.02
C ASP A 563 4.55 -10.07 43.55
N SER A 564 3.81 -10.94 44.25
CA SER A 564 3.80 -12.37 43.96
C SER A 564 3.22 -12.72 42.59
N ILE A 565 2.10 -12.11 42.17
CA ILE A 565 1.45 -12.42 40.88
C ILE A 565 2.34 -12.02 39.69
N PHE A 566 3.21 -11.03 39.87
CA PHE A 566 4.15 -10.57 38.85
C PHE A 566 5.59 -11.05 39.09
N GLY A 567 5.81 -11.96 40.05
CA GLY A 567 7.10 -12.60 40.30
C GLY A 567 8.18 -11.70 40.90
N LYS A 568 7.80 -10.64 41.63
CA LYS A 568 8.71 -9.71 42.32
C LYS A 568 9.11 -10.17 43.72
#